data_AF-Q8BYF0-F1
#
_entry.id   AF-Q8BYF0-F1
#
_cell.length_a   1.000
_cell.length_b   1.000
_cell.length_c   1.000
_cell.angle_alpha   90.00
_cell.angle_beta   90.00
_cell.angle_gamma   90.00
#
_symmetry.space_group_name_H-M   'P 1'
#
loop_
_entity.id
_entity.type
_entity.pdbx_description
1 polymer ?
#
loop_
_entity_poly.entity_id
_entity_poly.type
_entity_poly.pdbx_seq_one_letter_code
_entity_poly.pdbx_strand_id
1 'polypeptide(L)'
;MSALLGLRPEVQDTCISLGLMLLFVLFVGLARVIARQQLHRPVVHAFVLEFLATFQLCCCTHELQVLSEQDSAHPTWTLTLIYFFSLVHGLTLVGTASNPCGVMMQMILGGMSPEMGAVRLLAQLVSALCSRYCISALWSLSLTKYHYDERILACRNPIHTDMSKAIIIEAICSFIFHSALLHFQEVRTKLRIHLLAALITFLAYAGVLMMILMFSFFLPWLHNN
;
A
#
# COMPACT_ATOMS: atom_id res chain seq x y z
N MET A 1 21.65 31.93 4.24
CA MET A 1 20.69 32.24 3.15
C MET A 1 20.62 31.16 2.05
N SER A 2 21.60 30.26 1.89
CA SER A 2 21.50 29.14 0.93
C SER A 2 20.62 27.97 1.40
N ALA A 3 20.58 27.68 2.71
CA ALA A 3 19.75 26.60 3.26
C ALA A 3 18.24 26.80 3.03
N LEU A 4 17.78 28.05 3.02
CA LEU A 4 16.36 28.41 2.84
C LEU A 4 15.89 28.28 1.37
N LEU A 5 16.84 28.34 0.43
CA LEU A 5 16.60 28.15 -1.01
C LEU A 5 16.62 26.67 -1.42
N GLY A 6 17.38 25.82 -0.71
CA GLY A 6 17.35 24.37 -0.86
C GLY A 6 16.12 23.70 -0.25
N LEU A 7 15.57 24.26 0.84
CA LEU A 7 14.35 23.76 1.49
C LEU A 7 13.08 23.93 0.64
N ARG A 8 13.04 24.97 -0.20
CA ARG A 8 11.87 25.33 -1.02
C ARG A 8 11.50 24.25 -2.07
N PRO A 9 12.44 23.72 -2.87
CA PRO A 9 12.15 22.64 -3.82
C PRO A 9 11.80 21.32 -3.13
N GLU A 10 12.43 20.97 -2.00
CA GLU A 10 12.11 19.73 -1.25
C GLU A 10 10.70 19.77 -0.67
N VAL A 11 10.28 20.91 -0.10
CA VAL A 11 8.91 21.12 0.39
C VAL A 11 7.92 21.08 -0.77
N GLN A 12 8.26 21.66 -1.92
CA GLN A 12 7.40 21.63 -3.11
C GLN A 12 7.21 20.21 -3.63
N ASP A 13 8.29 19.42 -3.72
CA ASP A 13 8.24 18.03 -4.16
C ASP A 13 7.38 17.18 -3.21
N THR A 14 7.54 17.39 -1.89
CA THR A 14 6.72 16.74 -0.86
C THR A 14 5.23 17.09 -1.02
N CYS A 15 4.92 18.38 -1.23
CA CYS A 15 3.54 18.82 -1.43
C CYS A 15 2.91 18.21 -2.68
N ILE A 16 3.67 18.05 -3.77
CA ILE A 16 3.19 17.45 -5.01
C ILE A 16 2.86 15.98 -4.78
N SER A 17 3.77 15.19 -4.21
CA SER A 17 3.50 13.76 -3.92
C SER A 17 2.33 13.59 -2.94
N LEU A 18 2.26 14.37 -1.86
CA LEU A 18 1.11 14.33 -0.95
C LEU A 18 -0.21 14.72 -1.65
N GLY A 19 -0.17 15.70 -2.54
CA GLY A 19 -1.31 16.10 -3.37
C GLY A 19 -1.77 14.99 -4.31
N LEU A 20 -0.85 14.29 -4.96
CA LEU A 20 -1.13 13.13 -5.81
C LEU A 20 -1.73 11.97 -5.00
N MET A 21 -1.15 11.64 -3.84
CA MET A 21 -1.68 10.61 -2.93
C MET A 21 -3.10 10.96 -2.49
N LEU A 22 -3.35 12.21 -2.10
CA LEU A 22 -4.69 12.68 -1.72
C LEU A 22 -5.67 12.56 -2.89
N LEU A 23 -5.27 12.94 -4.10
CA LEU A 23 -6.08 12.83 -5.31
C LEU A 23 -6.47 11.37 -5.57
N PHE A 24 -5.52 10.43 -5.48
CA PHE A 24 -5.81 9.00 -5.62
C PHE A 24 -6.79 8.50 -4.57
N VAL A 25 -6.59 8.86 -3.30
CA VAL A 25 -7.49 8.47 -2.21
C VAL A 25 -8.91 8.99 -2.44
N LEU A 26 -9.08 10.24 -2.85
CA LEU A 26 -10.38 10.84 -3.11
C LEU A 26 -11.05 10.24 -4.35
N PHE A 27 -10.31 10.10 -5.44
CA PHE A 27 -10.81 9.53 -6.69
C PHE A 27 -11.26 8.08 -6.49
N VAL A 28 -10.43 7.26 -5.85
CA VAL A 28 -10.77 5.86 -5.55
C VAL A 28 -11.91 5.79 -4.54
N GLY A 29 -11.93 6.64 -3.51
CA GLY A 29 -13.04 6.72 -2.58
C GLY A 29 -14.38 6.96 -3.28
N LEU A 30 -14.43 7.93 -4.19
CA LEU A 30 -15.62 8.22 -5.00
C LEU A 30 -15.98 7.04 -5.92
N ALA A 31 -15.00 6.47 -6.62
CA ALA A 31 -15.21 5.32 -7.50
C ALA A 31 -15.76 4.10 -6.74
N ARG A 32 -15.29 3.85 -5.50
CA ARG A 32 -15.79 2.77 -4.64
C ARG A 32 -17.23 3.03 -4.20
N VAL A 33 -17.60 4.27 -3.88
CA VAL A 33 -18.99 4.61 -3.54
C VAL A 33 -19.91 4.34 -4.72
N ILE A 34 -19.53 4.80 -5.92
CA ILE A 34 -20.30 4.56 -7.15
C ILE A 34 -20.39 3.06 -7.46
N ALA A 35 -19.27 2.34 -7.38
CA ALA A 35 -19.22 0.89 -7.64
C ALA A 35 -20.14 0.11 -6.69
N ARG A 36 -20.19 0.48 -5.40
CA ARG A 36 -21.10 -0.13 -4.42
C ARG A 36 -22.58 0.10 -4.72
N GLN A 37 -22.91 1.25 -5.32
CA GLN A 37 -24.30 1.59 -5.66
C GLN A 37 -24.76 0.95 -6.98
N GLN A 38 -23.85 0.85 -7.97
CA GLN A 38 -24.19 0.49 -9.34
C GLN A 38 -23.96 -1.00 -9.68
N LEU A 39 -23.06 -1.70 -8.98
CA LEU A 39 -22.71 -3.08 -9.32
C LEU A 39 -23.49 -4.09 -8.48
N HIS A 40 -24.49 -4.73 -9.10
CA HIS A 40 -25.30 -5.74 -8.45
C HIS A 40 -24.75 -7.17 -8.57
N ARG A 41 -23.82 -7.42 -9.49
CA ARG A 41 -23.22 -8.76 -9.69
C ARG A 41 -22.07 -8.96 -8.68
N PRO A 42 -22.11 -9.99 -7.81
CA PRO A 42 -21.16 -10.13 -6.71
C PRO A 42 -19.71 -10.30 -7.18
N VAL A 43 -19.49 -11.01 -8.28
CA VAL A 43 -18.17 -11.24 -8.87
C VAL A 43 -17.57 -9.94 -9.42
N VAL A 44 -18.34 -9.18 -10.20
CA VAL A 44 -17.90 -7.89 -10.78
C VAL A 44 -17.68 -6.87 -9.67
N HIS A 45 -18.59 -6.81 -8.70
CA HIS A 45 -18.48 -5.95 -7.54
C HIS A 45 -17.21 -6.26 -6.72
N ALA A 46 -16.92 -7.53 -6.45
CA ALA A 46 -15.70 -7.94 -5.77
C ALA A 46 -14.44 -7.58 -6.57
N PHE A 47 -14.42 -7.86 -7.88
CA PHE A 47 -13.30 -7.51 -8.76
C PHE A 47 -13.03 -6.00 -8.73
N VAL A 48 -14.05 -5.17 -8.97
CA VAL A 48 -13.88 -3.71 -9.07
C VAL A 48 -13.45 -3.10 -7.76
N LEU A 49 -14.06 -3.49 -6.63
CA LEU A 49 -13.65 -2.95 -5.33
C LEU A 49 -12.23 -3.37 -4.97
N GLU A 50 -11.86 -4.62 -5.22
CA GLU A 50 -10.53 -5.14 -4.94
C GLU A 50 -9.47 -4.46 -5.84
N PHE A 51 -9.78 -4.27 -7.11
CA PHE A 51 -8.96 -3.51 -8.06
C PHE A 51 -8.73 -2.08 -7.56
N LEU A 52 -9.81 -1.35 -7.27
CA LEU A 52 -9.74 0.04 -6.82
C LEU A 52 -8.92 0.19 -5.53
N ALA A 53 -9.14 -0.69 -4.56
CA ALA A 53 -8.43 -0.65 -3.29
C ALA A 53 -6.93 -0.92 -3.44
N THR A 54 -6.60 -1.96 -4.21
CA THR A 54 -5.21 -2.32 -4.53
C THR A 54 -4.53 -1.20 -5.32
N PHE A 55 -5.25 -0.51 -6.20
CA PHE A 55 -4.72 0.53 -7.06
C PHE A 55 -4.34 1.76 -6.23
N GLN A 56 -5.23 2.20 -5.34
CA GLN A 56 -4.94 3.27 -4.39
C GLN A 56 -3.72 2.94 -3.53
N LEU A 57 -3.66 1.72 -2.98
CA LEU A 57 -2.57 1.29 -2.12
C LEU A 57 -1.23 1.35 -2.88
N CYS A 58 -1.16 0.78 -4.09
CA CYS A 58 0.04 0.82 -4.92
C CYS A 58 0.49 2.23 -5.27
N CYS A 59 -0.41 3.06 -5.79
CA CYS A 59 -0.05 4.41 -6.22
C CYS A 59 0.49 5.22 -5.04
N CYS A 60 -0.17 5.14 -3.88
CA CYS A 60 0.31 5.79 -2.66
C CYS A 60 1.65 5.22 -2.19
N THR A 61 1.83 3.90 -2.29
CA THR A 61 3.06 3.21 -1.91
C THR A 61 4.24 3.64 -2.78
N HIS A 62 4.05 3.81 -4.09
CA HIS A 62 5.08 4.34 -4.98
C HIS A 62 5.49 5.79 -4.65
N GLU A 63 4.53 6.67 -4.41
CA GLU A 63 4.82 8.05 -3.98
C GLU A 63 5.54 8.08 -2.62
N LEU A 64 5.12 7.23 -1.68
CA LEU A 64 5.75 7.14 -0.37
C LEU A 64 7.19 6.60 -0.44
N GLN A 65 7.47 5.70 -1.39
CA GLN A 65 8.82 5.25 -1.68
C GLN A 65 9.71 6.41 -2.14
N VAL A 66 9.21 7.27 -3.04
CA VAL A 66 9.93 8.47 -3.49
C VAL A 66 10.23 9.42 -2.33
N LEU A 67 9.23 9.68 -1.48
CA LEU A 67 9.40 10.52 -0.29
C LEU A 67 10.40 9.93 0.71
N SER A 68 10.46 8.60 0.83
CA SER A 68 11.41 7.93 1.72
C SER A 68 12.87 8.09 1.31
N GLU A 69 13.14 8.28 0.02
CA GLU A 69 14.49 8.48 -0.50
C GLU A 69 15.01 9.92 -0.27
N GLN A 70 14.12 10.89 -0.06
CA GLN A 70 14.47 12.29 0.13
C GLN A 70 15.13 12.56 1.49
N ASP A 71 14.68 11.89 2.56
CA ASP A 71 15.21 12.08 3.92
C ASP A 71 15.70 10.74 4.53
N SER A 72 16.81 10.23 3.97
CA SER A 72 17.45 9.00 4.45
C SER A 72 18.17 9.18 5.80
N ALA A 73 18.44 10.42 6.22
CA ALA A 73 19.15 10.73 7.46
C ALA A 73 18.23 10.72 8.69
N HIS A 74 16.97 11.15 8.54
CA HIS A 74 15.98 11.17 9.61
C HIS A 74 14.64 10.54 9.16
N PRO A 75 14.45 9.21 9.30
CA PRO A 75 13.27 8.52 8.79
C PRO A 75 11.97 8.86 9.53
N THR A 76 11.98 9.76 10.51
CA THR A 76 10.82 10.11 11.34
C THR A 76 9.66 10.66 10.51
N TRP A 77 9.95 11.47 9.50
CA TRP A 77 8.93 12.01 8.59
C TRP A 77 8.29 10.89 7.75
N THR A 78 9.11 10.07 7.10
CA THR A 78 8.66 8.90 6.32
C THR A 78 7.81 7.94 7.15
N LEU A 79 8.23 7.63 8.39
CA LEU A 79 7.47 6.78 9.31
C LEU A 79 6.13 7.40 9.71
N THR A 80 6.10 8.71 9.91
CA THR A 80 4.85 9.43 10.20
C THR A 80 3.89 9.33 9.02
N LEU A 81 4.39 9.46 7.80
CA LEU A 81 3.59 9.30 6.58
C LEU A 81 3.10 7.85 6.42
N ILE A 82 3.95 6.84 6.66
CA ILE A 82 3.55 5.42 6.65
C ILE A 82 2.41 5.18 7.63
N TYR A 83 2.54 5.67 8.87
CA TYR A 83 1.50 5.55 9.88
C TYR A 83 0.19 6.20 9.42
N PHE A 84 0.27 7.46 8.98
CA PHE A 84 -0.89 8.24 8.56
C PHE A 84 -1.61 7.59 7.38
N PHE A 85 -0.89 7.23 6.31
CA PHE A 85 -1.49 6.60 5.14
C PHE A 85 -1.98 5.18 5.45
N SER A 86 -1.35 4.44 6.35
CA SER A 86 -1.88 3.15 6.83
C SER A 86 -3.25 3.31 7.50
N LEU A 87 -3.46 4.38 8.28
CA LEU A 87 -4.78 4.70 8.84
C LEU A 87 -5.78 5.07 7.75
N VAL A 88 -5.38 5.94 6.81
CA VAL A 88 -6.24 6.35 5.69
C VAL A 88 -6.67 5.13 4.87
N HIS A 89 -5.75 4.24 4.52
CA HIS A 89 -6.05 3.01 3.79
C HIS A 89 -6.95 2.09 4.62
N GLY A 90 -6.71 1.94 5.92
CA GLY A 90 -7.57 1.15 6.79
C GLY A 90 -9.02 1.65 6.82
N LEU A 91 -9.20 2.97 6.84
CA LEU A 91 -10.52 3.60 6.84
C LEU A 91 -11.18 3.60 5.46
N THR A 92 -10.41 3.80 4.39
CA THR A 92 -10.94 3.97 3.03
C THR A 92 -11.13 2.67 2.27
N LEU A 93 -10.37 1.62 2.61
CA LEU A 93 -10.36 0.33 1.89
C LEU A 93 -11.13 -0.78 2.61
N VAL A 94 -12.08 -0.41 3.47
CA VAL A 94 -12.89 -1.40 4.20
C VAL A 94 -13.63 -2.33 3.23
N GLY A 95 -13.61 -3.63 3.52
CA GLY A 95 -14.32 -4.67 2.75
C GLY A 95 -13.55 -5.26 1.57
N THR A 96 -12.29 -4.88 1.36
CA THR A 96 -11.37 -5.49 0.38
C THR A 96 -10.21 -6.15 1.10
N ALA A 97 -9.58 -7.15 0.45
CA ALA A 97 -8.47 -7.85 1.06
C ALA A 97 -7.14 -7.14 0.83
N SER A 98 -6.94 -6.59 -0.37
CA SER A 98 -5.75 -5.91 -0.86
C SER A 98 -4.47 -6.55 -0.33
N ASN A 99 -4.45 -7.89 -0.38
CA ASN A 99 -3.42 -8.77 0.16
C ASN A 99 -3.60 -10.18 -0.44
N PRO A 100 -2.66 -10.69 -1.26
CA PRO A 100 -2.76 -12.02 -1.85
C PRO A 100 -2.63 -13.12 -0.80
N CYS A 101 -1.76 -12.98 0.21
CA CYS A 101 -1.63 -13.94 1.30
C CYS A 101 -2.93 -14.05 2.11
N GLY A 102 -3.59 -12.92 2.35
CA GLY A 102 -4.89 -12.87 3.02
C GLY A 102 -5.97 -13.60 2.22
N VAL A 103 -6.02 -13.44 0.90
CA VAL A 103 -6.97 -14.15 0.03
C VAL A 103 -6.66 -15.65 0.00
N MET A 104 -5.38 -16.04 -0.13
CA MET A 104 -4.97 -17.45 -0.12
C MET A 104 -5.31 -18.13 1.20
N MET A 105 -5.06 -17.47 2.33
CA MET A 105 -5.42 -17.98 3.66
C MET A 105 -6.92 -18.22 3.77
N GLN A 106 -7.76 -17.29 3.30
CA GLN A 106 -9.22 -17.43 3.31
C GLN A 106 -9.69 -18.59 2.41
N MET A 107 -9.03 -18.83 1.28
CA MET A 107 -9.32 -19.99 0.43
C MET A 107 -8.93 -21.31 1.11
N ILE A 108 -7.74 -21.38 1.71
CA ILE A 108 -7.21 -22.60 2.38
C ILE A 108 -8.06 -22.98 3.59
N LEU A 109 -8.49 -21.99 4.38
CA LEU A 109 -9.32 -22.20 5.58
C LEU A 109 -10.81 -22.35 5.28
N GLY A 110 -11.23 -22.31 4.00
CA GLY A 110 -12.62 -22.44 3.59
C GLY A 110 -13.51 -21.21 3.84
N GLY A 111 -12.92 -20.07 4.20
CA GLY A 111 -13.62 -18.78 4.39
C GLY A 111 -14.00 -18.06 3.10
N MET A 112 -13.49 -18.51 1.94
CA MET A 112 -13.80 -17.96 0.62
C MET A 112 -13.81 -19.06 -0.45
N SER A 113 -14.75 -18.99 -1.40
CA SER A 113 -14.75 -19.93 -2.53
C SER A 113 -13.52 -19.72 -3.43
N PRO A 114 -12.95 -20.78 -4.03
CA PRO A 114 -11.77 -20.64 -4.89
C PRO A 114 -11.98 -19.70 -6.09
N GLU A 115 -13.17 -19.70 -6.67
CA GLU A 115 -13.53 -18.82 -7.78
C GLU A 115 -13.49 -17.33 -7.37
N MET A 116 -14.08 -17.00 -6.22
CA MET A 116 -14.06 -15.63 -5.70
C MET A 116 -12.65 -15.20 -5.32
N GLY A 117 -11.87 -16.11 -4.74
CA GLY A 117 -10.46 -15.88 -4.44
C GLY A 117 -9.64 -15.60 -5.70
N ALA A 118 -9.80 -16.40 -6.75
CA ALA A 118 -9.14 -16.19 -8.04
C ALA A 118 -9.49 -14.82 -8.65
N VAL A 119 -10.77 -14.41 -8.58
CA VAL A 119 -11.21 -13.09 -9.06
C VAL A 119 -10.54 -11.95 -8.30
N ARG A 120 -10.43 -12.05 -6.96
CA ARG A 120 -9.75 -11.03 -6.15
C ARG A 120 -8.25 -11.00 -6.40
N LEU A 121 -7.59 -12.14 -6.53
CA LEU A 121 -6.17 -12.23 -6.88
C LEU A 121 -5.90 -11.64 -8.26
N LEU A 122 -6.77 -11.92 -9.24
CA LEU A 122 -6.69 -11.31 -10.57
C LEU A 122 -6.86 -9.79 -10.51
N ALA A 123 -7.83 -9.31 -9.74
CA ALA A 123 -8.04 -7.88 -9.54
C ALA A 123 -6.80 -7.21 -8.92
N GLN A 124 -6.19 -7.84 -7.91
CA GLN A 124 -4.96 -7.36 -7.28
C GLN A 124 -3.80 -7.30 -8.28
N LEU A 125 -3.60 -8.36 -9.08
CA LEU A 125 -2.55 -8.41 -10.09
C LEU A 125 -2.73 -7.33 -11.17
N VAL A 126 -3.92 -7.24 -11.76
CA VAL A 126 -4.22 -6.26 -12.81
C VAL A 126 -4.06 -4.84 -12.26
N SER A 127 -4.54 -4.60 -11.04
CA SER A 127 -4.36 -3.32 -10.36
C SER A 127 -2.89 -2.96 -10.14
N ALA A 128 -2.05 -3.90 -9.69
CA ALA A 128 -0.63 -3.68 -9.46
C ALA A 128 0.12 -3.34 -10.76
N LEU A 129 -0.29 -3.94 -11.88
CA LEU A 129 0.25 -3.60 -13.20
C LEU A 129 -0.22 -2.20 -13.63
N CYS A 130 -1.52 -1.92 -13.53
CA CYS A 130 -2.09 -0.63 -13.89
C CYS A 130 -1.50 0.53 -13.08
N SER A 131 -1.26 0.34 -11.78
CA SER A 131 -0.67 1.36 -10.92
C SER A 131 0.76 1.70 -11.35
N ARG A 132 1.58 0.71 -11.72
CA ARG A 132 2.93 0.94 -12.26
C ARG A 132 2.90 1.77 -13.54
N TYR A 133 2.01 1.46 -14.48
CA TYR A 133 1.84 2.26 -15.69
C TYR A 133 1.32 3.67 -15.39
N CYS A 134 0.34 3.80 -14.50
CA CYS A 134 -0.23 5.09 -14.13
C CYS A 134 0.81 6.01 -13.47
N ILE A 135 1.58 5.47 -12.53
CA ILE A 135 2.63 6.21 -11.84
C ILE A 135 3.78 6.56 -12.79
N SER A 136 4.23 5.64 -13.66
CA SER A 136 5.23 5.97 -14.69
C SER A 136 4.74 7.07 -15.62
N ALA A 137 3.47 7.03 -16.05
CA ALA A 137 2.88 8.09 -16.87
C ALA A 137 2.84 9.44 -16.11
N LEU A 138 2.45 9.45 -14.83
CA LEU A 138 2.44 10.67 -14.01
C LEU A 138 3.85 11.21 -13.75
N TRP A 139 4.83 10.33 -13.53
CA TRP A 139 6.21 10.71 -13.31
C TRP A 139 6.88 11.22 -14.58
N SER A 140 6.50 10.72 -15.76
CA SER A 140 6.97 11.26 -17.05
C SER A 140 6.58 12.73 -17.29
N LEU A 141 5.54 13.22 -16.61
CA LEU A 141 5.20 14.66 -16.59
C LEU A 141 6.25 15.51 -15.84
N SER A 142 7.26 14.89 -15.22
CA SER A 142 8.42 15.52 -14.58
C SER A 142 8.02 16.60 -13.58
N LEU A 143 6.97 16.35 -12.80
CA LEU A 143 6.43 17.30 -11.82
C LEU A 143 7.37 17.56 -10.64
N THR A 144 8.31 16.66 -10.36
CA THR A 144 9.35 16.79 -9.32
C THR A 144 10.68 16.24 -9.82
N LYS A 145 11.79 16.61 -9.16
CA LYS A 145 13.14 16.16 -9.54
C LYS A 145 13.36 14.65 -9.32
N TYR A 146 12.55 14.02 -8.47
CA TYR A 146 12.70 12.62 -8.06
C TYR A 146 11.85 11.64 -8.88
N HIS A 147 10.90 12.14 -9.69
CA HIS A 147 10.03 11.38 -10.59
C HIS A 147 10.76 10.88 -11.87
N TYR A 148 11.92 10.24 -11.72
CA TYR A 148 12.70 9.75 -12.87
C TYR A 148 12.26 8.34 -13.32
N ASP A 149 11.99 8.23 -14.63
CA ASP A 149 11.29 7.14 -15.33
C ASP A 149 11.99 5.76 -15.29
N GLU A 150 13.32 5.72 -15.09
CA GLU A 150 14.10 4.46 -15.20
C GLU A 150 13.93 3.46 -14.03
N ARG A 151 13.31 3.87 -12.90
CA ARG A 151 13.28 3.04 -11.68
C ARG A 151 12.08 2.08 -11.58
N ILE A 152 10.99 2.30 -12.32
CA ILE A 152 9.73 1.57 -12.10
C ILE A 152 9.58 0.33 -12.96
N LEU A 153 10.11 0.30 -14.19
CA LEU A 153 9.92 -0.85 -15.09
C LEU A 153 10.93 -1.97 -14.84
N ALA A 154 12.12 -1.65 -14.34
CA ALA A 154 13.13 -2.64 -14.01
C ALA A 154 12.82 -3.25 -12.64
N CYS A 155 12.59 -4.57 -12.58
CA CYS A 155 12.67 -5.32 -11.32
C CYS A 155 14.13 -5.29 -10.83
N ARG A 156 14.51 -4.22 -10.13
CA ARG A 156 15.80 -4.12 -9.49
C ARG A 156 15.68 -4.71 -8.10
N ASN A 157 16.69 -5.45 -7.65
CA ASN A 157 16.78 -5.87 -6.27
C ASN A 157 17.24 -4.65 -5.44
N PRO A 158 16.38 -3.99 -4.64
CA PRO A 158 16.75 -2.86 -3.79
C PRO A 158 17.52 -3.34 -2.56
N ILE A 159 17.62 -4.65 -2.37
CA ILE A 159 18.26 -5.25 -1.23
C ILE A 159 19.77 -5.30 -1.52
N HIS A 160 20.51 -4.38 -0.91
CA HIS A 160 21.98 -4.44 -0.80
C HIS A 160 22.45 -5.58 0.14
N THR A 161 21.62 -6.59 0.39
CA THR A 161 21.86 -7.71 1.30
C THR A 161 21.59 -9.04 0.59
N ASP A 162 22.14 -10.12 1.16
CA ASP A 162 22.02 -11.48 0.64
C ASP A 162 20.53 -11.90 0.49
N MET A 163 20.19 -12.51 -0.64
CA MET A 163 18.83 -12.96 -0.97
C MET A 163 18.24 -13.87 0.11
N SER A 164 19.08 -14.68 0.76
CA SER A 164 18.67 -15.56 1.87
C SER A 164 18.19 -14.77 3.09
N LYS A 165 18.88 -13.69 3.44
CA LYS A 165 18.53 -12.81 4.57
C LYS A 165 17.22 -12.07 4.31
N ALA A 166 17.02 -11.61 3.08
CA ALA A 166 15.78 -10.98 2.65
C ALA A 166 14.57 -11.91 2.86
N ILE A 167 14.64 -13.14 2.35
CA ILE A 167 13.55 -14.13 2.46
C ILE A 167 13.20 -14.38 3.93
N ILE A 168 14.20 -14.56 4.80
CA ILE A 168 13.98 -14.81 6.23
C ILE A 168 13.29 -13.62 6.89
N ILE A 169 13.76 -12.40 6.62
CA ILE A 169 13.17 -11.19 7.21
C ILE A 169 11.71 -11.04 6.73
N GLU A 170 11.40 -11.33 5.47
CA GLU A 170 10.04 -11.19 4.92
C GLU A 170 9.10 -12.22 5.54
N ALA A 171 9.58 -13.45 5.70
CA ALA A 171 8.84 -14.52 6.36
C ALA A 171 8.51 -14.16 7.82
N ILE A 172 9.49 -13.65 8.56
CA ILE A 172 9.29 -13.21 9.96
C ILE A 172 8.32 -12.04 10.04
N CYS A 173 8.48 -11.01 9.19
CA CYS A 173 7.61 -9.84 9.18
C CYS A 173 6.17 -10.20 8.79
N SER A 174 6.01 -11.04 7.76
CA SER A 174 4.71 -11.58 7.34
C SER A 174 4.06 -12.40 8.44
N PHE A 175 4.83 -13.23 9.14
CA PHE A 175 4.33 -14.02 10.26
C PHE A 175 3.86 -13.14 11.42
N ILE A 176 4.66 -12.14 11.82
CA ILE A 176 4.31 -11.18 12.87
C ILE A 176 3.03 -10.42 12.48
N PHE A 177 2.98 -9.90 11.24
CA PHE A 177 1.83 -9.15 10.74
C PHE A 177 0.55 -9.99 10.73
N HIS A 178 0.59 -11.20 10.18
CA HIS A 178 -0.60 -12.07 10.14
C HIS A 178 -1.00 -12.55 11.54
N SER A 179 -0.04 -12.84 12.42
CA SER A 179 -0.33 -13.23 13.80
C SER A 179 -1.03 -12.10 14.55
N ALA A 180 -0.51 -10.86 14.42
CA ALA A 180 -1.13 -9.68 15.00
C ALA A 180 -2.52 -9.41 14.42
N LEU A 181 -2.69 -9.58 13.11
CA LEU A 181 -3.99 -9.44 12.45
C LEU A 181 -5.03 -10.42 12.99
N LEU A 182 -4.65 -11.68 13.22
CA LEU A 182 -5.53 -12.69 13.81
C LEU A 182 -5.84 -12.35 15.28
N HIS A 183 -4.84 -11.91 16.05
CA HIS A 183 -5.02 -11.55 17.45
C HIS A 183 -5.87 -10.29 17.65
N PHE A 184 -5.76 -9.31 16.76
CA PHE A 184 -6.51 -8.06 16.86
C PHE A 184 -7.96 -8.15 16.35
N GLN A 185 -8.43 -9.32 15.89
CA GLN A 185 -9.84 -9.50 15.50
C GLN A 185 -10.81 -9.25 16.66
N GLU A 186 -10.41 -9.57 17.89
CA GLU A 186 -11.23 -9.42 19.09
C GLU A 186 -11.27 -7.97 19.63
N VAL A 187 -10.42 -7.09 19.08
CA VAL A 187 -10.27 -5.70 19.51
C VAL A 187 -11.23 -4.79 18.74
N ARG A 188 -11.73 -3.72 19.39
CA ARG A 188 -12.58 -2.70 18.75
C ARG A 188 -11.98 -2.21 17.44
N THR A 189 -12.80 -2.14 16.39
CA THR A 189 -12.39 -1.82 15.02
C THR A 189 -11.53 -0.56 14.90
N LYS A 190 -11.90 0.54 15.58
CA LYS A 190 -11.11 1.79 15.60
C LYS A 190 -9.70 1.58 16.17
N LEU A 191 -9.58 0.85 17.27
CA LEU A 191 -8.30 0.58 17.90
C LEU A 191 -7.45 -0.40 17.06
N ARG A 192 -8.09 -1.36 16.40
CA ARG A 192 -7.43 -2.28 15.45
C ARG A 192 -6.71 -1.54 14.32
N ILE A 193 -7.31 -0.48 13.75
CA ILE A 193 -6.65 0.32 12.69
C ILE A 193 -5.35 0.91 13.22
N HIS A 194 -5.41 1.52 14.40
CA HIS A 194 -4.25 2.18 15.01
C HIS A 194 -3.16 1.17 15.38
N LEU A 195 -3.52 -0.02 15.88
CA LEU A 195 -2.57 -1.08 16.19
C LEU A 195 -1.89 -1.64 14.94
N LEU A 196 -2.66 -1.88 13.87
CA LEU A 196 -2.10 -2.35 12.60
C LEU A 196 -1.22 -1.29 11.94
N ALA A 197 -1.64 -0.02 11.92
CA ALA A 197 -0.83 1.08 11.39
C ALA A 197 0.48 1.26 12.19
N ALA A 198 0.42 1.16 13.53
CA ALA A 198 1.60 1.19 14.38
C ALA A 198 2.54 0.00 14.10
N LEU A 199 1.99 -1.20 13.92
CA LEU A 199 2.76 -2.39 13.58
C LEU A 199 3.45 -2.27 12.22
N ILE A 200 2.73 -1.82 11.18
CA ILE A 200 3.31 -1.57 9.84
C ILE A 200 4.44 -0.55 9.95
N THR A 201 4.24 0.53 10.72
CA THR A 201 5.26 1.57 10.93
C THR A 201 6.48 1.04 11.68
N PHE A 202 6.27 0.21 12.71
CA PHE A 202 7.35 -0.43 13.46
C PHE A 202 8.16 -1.40 12.58
N LEU A 203 7.48 -2.25 11.80
CA LEU A 203 8.13 -3.15 10.85
C LEU A 203 8.93 -2.36 9.79
N ALA A 204 8.38 -1.25 9.29
CA ALA A 204 9.09 -0.36 8.38
C ALA A 204 10.35 0.25 9.02
N TYR A 205 10.27 0.71 10.27
CA TYR A 205 11.42 1.25 11.02
C TYR A 205 12.51 0.21 11.27
N ALA A 206 12.15 -1.06 11.50
CA ALA A 206 13.10 -2.15 11.75
C ALA A 206 13.97 -2.54 10.53
N GLY A 207 13.99 -1.72 9.47
CA GLY A 207 14.83 -1.90 8.29
C GLY A 207 14.15 -2.65 7.14
N VAL A 208 12.82 -2.79 7.18
CA VAL A 208 12.03 -3.61 6.24
C VAL A 208 11.29 -2.77 5.20
N LEU A 209 11.54 -1.45 5.17
CA LEU A 209 10.84 -0.52 4.27
C LEU A 209 10.84 -1.02 2.82
N MET A 210 11.99 -1.45 2.29
CA MET A 210 12.11 -1.87 0.89
C MET A 210 11.50 -3.25 0.58
N MET A 211 11.23 -4.08 1.59
CA MET A 211 10.78 -5.45 1.38
C MET A 211 9.25 -5.60 1.48
N ILE A 212 8.65 -4.85 2.42
CA ILE A 212 7.19 -4.66 2.51
C ILE A 212 6.66 -4.02 1.21
N LEU A 213 7.43 -3.07 0.66
CA LEU A 213 7.14 -2.35 -0.60
C LEU A 213 7.21 -3.22 -1.85
N MET A 214 8.05 -4.27 -1.87
CA MET A 214 8.28 -5.07 -3.07
C MET A 214 7.37 -6.28 -3.23
N PHE A 215 6.85 -6.86 -2.15
CA PHE A 215 6.12 -8.13 -2.26
C PHE A 215 4.80 -8.24 -1.49
N SER A 216 4.47 -7.31 -0.59
CA SER A 216 3.34 -7.56 0.30
C SER A 216 2.45 -6.34 0.56
N PHE A 217 1.52 -6.18 -0.37
CA PHE A 217 0.15 -5.77 -0.14
C PHE A 217 -0.39 -6.26 1.21
N PHE A 218 -0.32 -5.42 2.25
CA PHE A 218 -0.80 -5.78 3.58
C PHE A 218 -1.81 -4.78 4.10
N LEU A 219 -3.07 -4.95 3.70
CA LEU A 219 -4.19 -4.40 4.46
C LEU A 219 -5.42 -5.31 4.46
N PRO A 220 -5.48 -6.34 5.32
CA PRO A 220 -6.73 -7.06 5.54
C PRO A 220 -7.54 -6.46 6.68
N TRP A 221 -8.86 -6.45 6.46
CA TRP A 221 -9.90 -6.59 7.47
C TRP A 221 -10.11 -5.43 8.45
N LEU A 222 -11.00 -4.51 8.05
CA LEU A 222 -11.62 -3.55 8.97
C LEU A 222 -13.12 -3.69 9.23
N HIS A 223 -13.80 -4.69 8.67
CA HIS A 223 -15.17 -4.98 9.08
C HIS A 223 -15.59 -6.40 8.69
N ASN A 224 -16.00 -7.19 9.68
CA ASN A 224 -17.10 -8.14 9.56
C ASN A 224 -17.64 -8.28 10.99
N ASN A 225 -18.74 -7.57 11.27
CA ASN A 225 -19.93 -8.21 11.80
C ASN A 225 -20.90 -8.29 10.64
#